data_AF-A0A7K7UF45-F1
#
_entry.id   AF-A0A7K7UF45-F1
#
_cell.length_a   1.000
_cell.length_b   1.000
_cell.length_c   1.000
_cell.angle_alpha   90.00
_cell.angle_beta   90.00
_cell.angle_gamma   90.00
#
_symmetry.space_group_name_H-M   'P 1'
#
loop_
_entity.id
_entity.type
_entity.pdbx_description
1 polymer ?
#
loop_
_entity_poly.entity_id
_entity_poly.type
_entity_poly.pdbx_seq_one_letter_code
_entity_poly.pdbx_strand_id
1 'polypeptide(L)'
;YAFALQLCPHGRHSSPYMNYMGITFHLCSSVNDGLEWPAGRRQVVLLVLDQDPDVIHRMSLSLSFTTDPNQLVYGRNDTLQWDRPSVVGSSFCN
;
A
#
# COMPACT_ATOMS: atom_id res chain seq x y z
N TYR A 1 -5.57 -9.01 7.91
CA TYR A 1 -5.81 -7.67 7.35
C TYR A 1 -6.31 -7.83 5.93
N ALA A 2 -7.36 -7.12 5.53
CA ALA A 2 -7.73 -7.01 4.11
C ALA A 2 -6.95 -5.84 3.49
N PHE A 3 -6.68 -5.92 2.19
CA PHE A 3 -5.92 -4.91 1.48
C PHE A 3 -6.32 -4.84 0.02
N ALA A 4 -6.02 -3.71 -0.62
CA ALA A 4 -6.17 -3.48 -2.04
C ALA A 4 -4.93 -2.79 -2.61
N LEU A 5 -4.72 -2.98 -3.92
CA LEU A 5 -3.71 -2.28 -4.68
C LEU A 5 -4.39 -1.33 -5.66
N GLN A 6 -3.83 -0.13 -5.81
CA GLN A 6 -4.20 0.78 -6.88
C GLN A 6 -2.96 1.06 -7.73
N LEU A 7 -3.09 0.73 -9.02
CA LEU A 7 -2.11 0.97 -10.05
C LEU A 7 -2.51 2.23 -10.84
N CYS A 8 -1.56 3.16 -10.99
CA CYS A 8 -1.70 4.35 -11.83
C CYS A 8 -0.59 4.32 -12.90
N PRO A 9 -0.87 3.82 -14.12
CA PRO A 9 0.15 3.69 -15.16
C PRO A 9 0.84 5.00 -15.53
N HIS A 10 0.15 6.13 -15.41
CA HIS A 10 0.65 7.47 -15.74
C HIS A 10 0.57 8.42 -14.54
N GLY A 11 1.08 7.95 -13.39
CA GLY A 11 1.08 8.68 -12.13
C GLY A 11 -0.30 9.20 -11.72
N ARG A 12 -0.33 10.10 -10.73
CA ARG A 12 -1.52 10.90 -10.42
C ARG A 12 -1.28 12.31 -10.93
N HIS A 13 -2.31 12.97 -11.46
CA HIS A 13 -2.19 14.31 -12.04
C HIS A 13 -1.68 15.38 -11.05
N SER A 14 -1.86 15.16 -9.75
CA SER A 14 -1.38 16.03 -8.67
C SER A 14 0.02 15.69 -8.15
N SER A 15 0.68 14.67 -8.72
CA SER A 15 2.00 14.20 -8.29
C SER A 15 3.10 14.80 -9.17
N PRO A 16 4.32 15.09 -8.66
CA PRO A 16 5.46 15.43 -9.51
C PRO A 16 5.94 14.27 -10.40
N TYR A 17 5.43 13.04 -10.18
CA TYR A 17 5.82 11.82 -10.90
C TYR A 17 4.79 11.38 -11.96
N MET A 18 4.13 12.32 -12.65
CA MET A 18 3.08 12.01 -13.63
C MET A 18 3.52 11.05 -14.75
N ASN A 19 4.79 11.09 -15.14
CA ASN A 19 5.32 10.23 -16.21
C ASN A 19 5.81 8.86 -15.71
N TYR A 20 5.59 8.54 -14.43
CA TYR A 20 6.00 7.27 -13.83
C TYR A 20 4.78 6.44 -13.43
N MET A 21 4.92 5.12 -13.50
CA MET A 21 3.93 4.21 -12.93
C MET A 21 3.94 4.31 -11.40
N GLY A 22 2.79 4.58 -10.81
CA GLY A 22 2.57 4.57 -9.37
C GLY A 22 1.85 3.31 -8.92
N ILE A 23 2.33 2.67 -7.85
CA ILE A 23 1.64 1.57 -7.16
C ILE A 23 1.41 2.00 -5.72
N THR A 24 0.18 1.90 -5.25
CA THR A 24 -0.17 2.22 -3.86
C THR A 24 -0.87 1.04 -3.20
N PHE A 25 -0.50 0.78 -1.95
CA PHE A 25 -1.07 -0.26 -1.10
C PHE A 25 -2.02 0.38 -0.09
N HIS A 26 -3.21 -0.21 0.06
CA HIS A 26 -4.25 0.27 0.96
C HIS A 26 -4.65 -0.86 1.90
N LEU A 27 -4.72 -0.60 3.20
CA LEU A 27 -5.46 -1.46 4.12
C LEU A 27 -6.95 -1.21 3.93
N CYS A 28 -7.74 -2.28 3.99
CA CYS A 28 -9.20 -2.22 3.80
C CYS A 28 -9.93 -2.83 4.98
N SER A 29 -11.11 -2.29 5.27
CA SER A 29 -12.00 -2.85 6.28
C SER A 29 -12.38 -4.28 5.92
N SER A 30 -12.53 -5.10 6.94
CA SER A 30 -13.02 -6.47 6.83
C SER A 30 -13.89 -6.73 8.06
N VAL A 31 -14.88 -7.61 7.94
CA VAL A 31 -15.81 -8.01 9.02
C VAL A 31 -15.11 -8.57 10.28
N ASN A 32 -13.80 -8.75 10.23
CA ASN A 32 -13.01 -9.40 11.26
C ASN A 32 -12.38 -8.36 12.19
N ASP A 33 -13.14 -7.93 13.21
CA ASP A 33 -12.74 -6.90 14.19
C ASP A 33 -11.71 -7.36 15.24
N GLY A 34 -11.31 -8.64 15.20
CA GLY A 34 -10.36 -9.24 16.15
C GLY A 34 -8.87 -9.07 15.83
N LEU A 35 -8.51 -8.29 14.80
CA LEU A 35 -7.10 -8.05 14.45
C LEU A 35 -6.46 -6.98 15.35
N GLU A 36 -5.14 -7.02 15.46
CA GLU A 36 -4.34 -5.99 16.15
C GLU A 36 -4.25 -4.71 15.30
N TRP A 37 -4.43 -3.55 15.91
CA TRP A 37 -4.30 -2.26 15.26
C TRP A 37 -3.55 -1.26 16.16
N PRO A 38 -2.74 -0.35 15.60
CA PRO A 38 -2.38 -0.21 14.18
C PRO A 38 -1.65 -1.44 13.63
N ALA A 39 -1.78 -1.68 12.33
CA ALA A 39 -1.20 -2.83 11.64
C ALA A 39 0.32 -2.68 11.44
N GLY A 40 1.09 -2.45 12.51
CA GLY A 40 2.51 -2.12 12.46
C GLY A 40 3.46 -3.32 12.46
N ARG A 41 4.66 -3.22 11.90
CA ARG A 41 5.64 -4.32 11.71
C ARG A 41 5.16 -5.41 10.74
N ARG A 42 4.37 -5.04 9.74
CA ARG A 42 3.91 -5.96 8.68
C ARG A 42 4.72 -5.61 7.43
N GLN A 43 5.43 -6.58 6.87
CA GLN A 43 6.23 -6.38 5.66
C GLN A 43 5.34 -6.57 4.42
N VAL A 44 5.34 -5.59 3.54
CA VAL A 44 4.70 -5.65 2.23
C VAL A 44 5.78 -5.72 1.16
N VAL A 45 5.66 -6.68 0.25
CA VAL A 45 6.52 -6.82 -0.92
C VAL A 45 5.63 -6.78 -2.16
N LEU A 46 5.90 -5.82 -3.04
CA LEU A 46 5.25 -5.64 -4.33
C LEU A 46 6.23 -6.10 -5.40
N LEU A 47 5.83 -7.10 -6.19
CA LEU A 47 6.62 -7.63 -7.30
C LEU A 47 5.90 -7.30 -8.61
N VAL A 48 6.56 -6.53 -9.48
CA VAL A 48 6.16 -6.39 -10.88
C VAL A 48 6.95 -7.43 -11.67
N LEU A 49 6.26 -8.51 -12.03
CA LEU A 49 6.86 -9.67 -12.68
C LEU A 49 7.20 -9.34 -14.15
N ASP A 50 8.47 -9.51 -14.48
CA ASP A 50 8.92 -9.64 -15.85
C ASP A 50 8.54 -11.04 -16.36
N GLN A 51 7.83 -11.10 -17.49
CA GLN A 51 7.24 -12.31 -18.04
C GLN A 51 8.15 -13.04 -19.03
N ASP A 52 9.48 -12.87 -18.93
CA ASP A 52 10.41 -13.73 -19.67
C ASP A 52 10.11 -15.21 -19.40
N PRO A 53 9.97 -16.06 -20.44
CA PRO A 53 9.69 -17.48 -20.28
C PRO A 53 10.81 -18.20 -19.53
N ASP A 54 12.06 -17.75 -19.67
CA ASP A 54 13.19 -18.27 -18.91
C ASP A 54 13.41 -17.47 -17.62
N VAL A 55 13.34 -18.18 -16.49
CA VAL A 55 13.44 -17.55 -15.16
C VAL A 55 14.79 -16.87 -14.92
N ILE A 56 15.87 -17.33 -15.56
CA ILE A 56 17.20 -16.72 -15.39
C ILE A 56 17.32 -15.36 -16.11
N HIS A 57 16.41 -15.08 -17.04
CA HIS A 57 16.38 -13.84 -17.80
C HIS A 57 15.39 -12.81 -17.24
N ARG A 58 14.58 -13.17 -16.25
CA ARG A 58 13.62 -12.25 -15.64
C ARG A 58 14.30 -11.13 -14.87
N MET A 59 14.04 -9.90 -15.27
CA MET A 59 14.47 -8.68 -14.58
C MET A 59 13.28 -8.00 -13.88
N SER A 60 12.63 -8.74 -12.97
CA SER A 60 11.44 -8.25 -12.25
C SER A 60 11.78 -7.13 -11.26
N LEU A 61 10.88 -6.16 -11.10
CA LEU A 61 11.01 -5.10 -10.11
C LEU A 61 10.40 -5.53 -8.78
N SER A 62 11.17 -5.43 -7.69
CA SER A 62 10.69 -5.66 -6.32
C SER A 62 10.77 -4.37 -5.50
N LEU A 63 9.66 -4.02 -4.85
CA LEU A 63 9.55 -2.91 -3.92
C LEU A 63 9.05 -3.45 -2.59
N SER A 64 9.66 -3.03 -1.48
CA SER A 64 9.19 -3.46 -0.16
C SER A 64 9.19 -2.32 0.83
N PHE A 65 8.23 -2.35 1.75
CA PHE A 65 8.22 -1.51 2.93
C PHE A 65 7.63 -2.27 4.10
N THR A 66 7.89 -1.78 5.30
CA THR A 66 7.31 -2.33 6.53
C THR A 66 6.46 -1.24 7.16
N THR A 67 5.23 -1.58 7.54
CA THR A 67 4.35 -0.65 8.25
C THR A 67 4.94 -0.29 9.60
N ASP A 68 4.86 0.98 10.00
CA ASP A 68 5.28 1.43 11.33
C ASP A 68 4.04 1.76 12.16
N PRO A 69 3.81 1.11 13.32
CA PRO A 69 2.62 1.38 14.13
C PRO A 69 2.50 2.83 14.61
N ASN A 70 3.61 3.58 14.63
CA ASN A 70 3.64 4.97 15.08
C ASN A 70 3.67 5.98 13.91
N GLN A 71 3.56 5.52 12.66
CA GLN A 71 3.58 6.40 11.49
C GLN A 71 2.31 7.25 11.44
N LEU A 72 2.48 8.57 11.44
CA LEU A 72 1.39 9.53 11.25
C LEU A 72 1.13 9.78 9.76
N VAL A 73 -0.13 10.06 9.43
CA VAL A 73 -0.52 10.52 8.10
C VAL A 73 0.10 11.90 7.85
N TYR A 74 0.76 12.08 6.70
CA TYR A 74 1.34 13.38 6.34
C TYR A 74 0.26 14.47 6.35
N GLY A 75 0.47 15.53 7.14
CA GLY A 75 -0.48 16.64 7.29
C GLY A 75 -1.62 16.40 8.29
N ARG A 76 -1.66 15.26 9.00
CA ARG A 76 -2.58 15.01 10.13
C ARG A 76 -1.82 14.46 11.34
N ASN A 77 -1.69 15.28 12.38
CA ASN A 77 -0.83 14.97 13.53
C ASN A 77 -1.44 13.97 14.53
N ASP A 78 -2.71 13.63 14.39
CA ASP A 78 -3.49 12.79 15.31
C ASP A 78 -3.96 11.47 14.67
N THR A 79 -3.60 11.22 13.41
CA THR A 79 -4.10 10.08 12.63
C THR A 79 -2.96 9.12 12.31
N LEU A 80 -3.08 7.87 12.76
CA LEU A 80 -2.10 6.81 12.47
C LEU A 80 -2.37 6.21 11.08
N GLN A 81 -1.35 6.21 10.23
CA GLN A 81 -1.40 5.80 8.82
C GLN A 81 -1.89 4.35 8.63
N TRP A 82 -1.58 3.47 9.58
CA TRP A 82 -1.85 2.02 9.52
C TRP A 82 -2.91 1.57 10.52
N ASP A 83 -3.73 2.49 11.04
CA ASP A 83 -4.86 2.14 11.89
C ASP A 83 -6.01 1.53 11.07
N ARG A 84 -7.09 1.14 11.76
CA ARG A 84 -8.29 0.54 11.18
C ARG A 84 -8.83 1.42 10.05
N PRO A 85 -9.01 0.89 8.83
CA PRO A 85 -9.61 1.63 7.72
C PRO A 85 -11.01 2.16 8.05
N SER A 86 -11.78 1.47 8.88
CA SER A 86 -13.07 1.98 9.38
C SER A 86 -12.97 3.26 10.21
N VAL A 87 -11.78 3.59 10.75
CA VAL A 87 -11.51 4.80 11.54
C VAL A 87 -10.79 5.86 10.72
N VAL A 88 -9.75 5.47 9.97
CA VAL A 88 -8.85 6.42 9.28
C VAL A 88 -8.99 6.41 7.76
N GLY A 89 -9.73 5.44 7.22
CA GLY A 89 -9.84 5.16 5.79
C GLY A 89 -10.75 6.12 5.03
N SER A 90 -10.75 5.95 3.71
CA SER A 90 -11.60 6.67 2.76
C SER A 90 -12.51 5.69 2.03
N SER A 91 -13.48 6.20 1.26
CA SER A 91 -14.50 5.38 0.58
C SER A 91 -13.97 4.30 -0.37
N PHE A 92 -12.70 4.32 -0.75
CA PHE A 92 -12.10 3.28 -1.59
C PHE A 92 -11.99 1.91 -0.89
N CYS A 93 -11.79 1.90 0.43
CA CYS A 93 -11.49 0.68 1.20
C CYS A 93 -12.15 0.68 2.59
N ASN A 94 -13.46 1.00 2.61
CA ASN A 94 -14.32 0.96 3.80
C ASN A 94 -15.27 -0.23 3.82
#